data_AF-A0A8S1D3V1-F1
#
_entry.id   AF-A0A8S1D3V1-F1
#
_cell.length_a   1.000
_cell.length_b   1.000
_cell.length_c   1.000
_cell.angle_alpha   90.00
_cell.angle_beta   90.00
_cell.angle_gamma   90.00
#
_symmetry.space_group_name_H-M   'P 1'
#
loop_
_entity.id
_entity.type
_entity.pdbx_description
1 polymer ?
#
loop_
_entity_poly.entity_id
_entity_poly.type
_entity_poly.pdbx_seq_one_letter_code
_entity_poly.pdbx_strand_id
1 'polypeptide(L)'
;MRQVRNHGVSYYAFSKDEKLRKAQQEQLAKVRAETKKQQKSAEEGRERRAQQLKARLKAAANRKRLRQGLPPLPDTDEETEKNASDEEAEMERLLGKGSEKPPQEPEPLVREVRPPPAVVRPWDKHKETYVMSQEEWNEAKRAERKNEFAPPSSFIRGSGNSRRRSMSRSPRRRMSSSSSSDDEVVGPLPPPSQSPQGSNPEESILAGLSFLRKRVEDSY
;
A
#
# COMPACT_ATOMS: atom_id res chain seq x y z
N MET A 1 4.70 13.54 49.71
CA MET A 1 4.02 12.52 48.89
C MET A 1 4.78 12.37 47.57
N ARG A 2 5.25 11.17 47.20
CA ARG A 2 5.95 10.96 45.92
C ARG A 2 4.93 10.62 44.83
N GLN A 3 4.81 11.48 43.82
CA GLN A 3 3.99 11.24 42.63
C GLN A 3 4.74 10.29 41.71
N VAL A 4 4.23 9.06 41.53
CA VAL A 4 4.78 8.09 40.58
C VAL A 4 4.36 8.55 39.18
N ARG A 5 5.31 8.98 38.36
CA ARG A 5 5.07 9.29 36.94
C ARG A 5 4.73 7.99 36.21
N ASN A 6 3.53 7.92 35.63
CA ASN A 6 3.13 6.86 34.72
C ASN A 6 3.96 6.98 33.43
N HIS A 7 5.04 6.22 33.32
CA HIS A 7 5.80 6.11 32.08
C HIS A 7 4.95 5.42 31.00
N GLY A 8 5.01 5.94 29.77
CA GLY A 8 4.17 5.59 28.60
C GLY A 8 4.42 4.20 28.00
N VAL A 9 4.30 3.16 28.81
CA VAL A 9 4.15 1.77 28.37
C VAL A 9 2.87 1.27 29.02
N SER A 10 1.96 0.67 28.25
CA SER A 10 0.70 0.12 28.75
C SER A 10 0.96 -1.10 29.63
N TYR A 11 1.29 -0.87 30.89
CA TYR A 11 1.46 -1.94 31.87
C TYR A 11 0.10 -2.59 32.16
N TYR A 12 -0.02 -3.90 31.90
CA TYR A 12 -1.14 -4.69 32.39
C TYR A 12 -1.09 -4.72 33.92
N ALA A 13 -2.08 -4.12 34.57
CA ALA A 13 -2.16 -4.07 36.03
C ALA A 13 -2.65 -5.42 36.56
N PHE A 14 -1.75 -6.21 37.13
CA PHE A 14 -2.13 -7.47 37.77
C PHE A 14 -2.88 -7.25 39.09
N SER A 15 -3.71 -8.22 39.47
CA SER A 15 -4.40 -8.21 40.76
C SER A 15 -3.41 -8.14 41.93
N LYS A 16 -3.85 -7.54 43.04
CA LYS A 16 -3.11 -7.50 44.30
C LYS A 16 -3.07 -8.88 44.99
N ASP A 17 -4.07 -9.72 44.71
CA ASP A 17 -4.15 -11.08 45.23
C ASP A 17 -3.19 -12.01 44.49
N GLU A 18 -2.40 -12.77 45.23
CA GLU A 18 -1.34 -13.60 44.66
C GLU A 18 -1.87 -14.71 43.73
N LYS A 19 -2.98 -15.35 44.13
CA LYS A 19 -3.60 -16.43 43.34
C LYS A 19 -4.10 -15.91 41.99
N LEU A 20 -4.81 -14.77 42.00
CA LEU A 20 -5.33 -14.14 40.79
C LEU A 20 -4.19 -13.58 39.92
N ARG A 21 -3.17 -12.97 40.54
CA ARG A 21 -1.97 -12.51 39.82
C ARG A 21 -1.26 -13.67 39.11
N LYS A 22 -1.08 -14.81 39.78
CA LYS A 22 -0.43 -15.97 39.18
C LYS A 22 -1.22 -16.51 37.99
N ALA A 23 -2.53 -16.63 38.12
CA ALA A 23 -3.40 -17.05 37.01
C ALA A 23 -3.32 -16.08 35.81
N GLN A 24 -3.33 -14.77 36.06
CA GLN A 24 -3.18 -13.74 35.03
C GLN A 24 -1.80 -13.82 34.33
N GLN A 25 -0.73 -14.06 35.10
CA GLN A 25 0.62 -14.24 34.55
C GLN A 25 0.73 -15.51 33.70
N GLU A 26 0.13 -16.61 34.13
CA GLU A 26 0.08 -17.87 33.37
C GLU A 26 -0.69 -17.69 32.06
N GLN A 27 -1.83 -16.98 32.08
CA GLN A 27 -2.58 -16.65 30.87
C GLN A 27 -1.74 -15.79 29.90
N LEU A 28 -1.07 -14.76 30.42
CA LEU A 28 -0.17 -13.93 29.61
C LEU A 28 0.99 -14.74 29.01
N ALA A 29 1.54 -15.70 29.75
CA ALA A 29 2.59 -16.59 29.26
C ALA A 29 2.09 -17.49 28.12
N LYS A 30 0.87 -18.02 28.22
CA LYS A 30 0.22 -18.79 27.14
C LYS A 30 0.06 -17.96 25.88
N VAL A 31 -0.50 -16.75 25.99
CA VAL A 31 -0.67 -15.84 24.84
C VAL A 31 0.69 -15.53 24.19
N ARG A 32 1.72 -15.24 24.99
CA ARG A 32 3.08 -15.02 24.47
C ARG A 32 3.65 -16.23 23.73
N ALA A 33 3.45 -17.43 24.28
CA ALA A 33 3.91 -18.66 23.63
C ALA A 33 3.22 -18.88 22.29
N GLU A 34 1.91 -18.60 22.21
CA GLU A 34 1.15 -18.66 20.97
C GLU A 34 1.65 -17.63 19.95
N THR A 35 1.83 -16.37 20.35
CA THR A 35 2.35 -15.32 19.45
C THR A 35 3.74 -15.69 18.93
N LYS A 36 4.64 -16.19 19.78
CA LYS A 36 5.96 -16.67 19.35
C LYS A 36 5.88 -17.82 18.35
N LYS A 37 4.95 -18.76 18.54
CA LYS A 37 4.73 -19.86 17.60
C LYS A 37 4.25 -19.36 16.24
N GLN A 38 3.31 -18.40 16.23
CA GLN A 38 2.82 -17.79 15.00
C GLN A 38 3.93 -17.00 14.27
N GLN A 39 4.74 -16.24 15.00
CA GLN A 39 5.88 -15.52 14.44
C GLN A 39 6.88 -16.48 13.76
N LYS A 40 7.27 -17.56 14.45
CA LYS A 40 8.16 -18.59 13.88
C LYS A 40 7.58 -19.22 12.62
N SER A 41 6.31 -19.62 12.64
CA SER A 41 5.67 -20.20 11.45
C SER A 41 5.64 -19.21 10.27
N ALA A 42 5.43 -17.93 10.55
CA ALA A 42 5.50 -16.89 9.52
C ALA A 42 6.92 -16.68 8.97
N GLU A 43 7.94 -16.74 9.84
CA GLU A 43 9.36 -16.69 9.46
C GLU A 43 9.76 -17.87 8.59
N GLU A 44 9.43 -19.11 8.99
CA GLU A 44 9.63 -20.33 8.19
C GLU A 44 8.97 -20.21 6.81
N GLY A 45 7.74 -19.68 6.76
CA GLY A 45 7.03 -19.41 5.52
C GLY A 45 7.69 -18.34 4.65
N ARG A 46 8.39 -17.35 5.23
CA ARG A 46 9.18 -16.36 4.49
C ARG A 46 10.48 -16.98 3.97
N GLU A 47 11.18 -17.75 4.80
CA GLU A 47 12.42 -18.44 4.43
C GLU A 47 12.20 -19.42 3.28
N ARG A 48 11.15 -20.23 3.33
CA ARG A 48 10.79 -21.14 2.23
C ARG A 48 10.55 -20.41 0.91
N ARG A 49 9.86 -19.25 0.96
CA ARG A 49 9.63 -18.41 -0.23
C ARG A 49 10.93 -17.80 -0.73
N ALA A 50 11.79 -17.31 0.16
CA ALA A 50 13.09 -16.77 -0.18
C ALA A 50 13.98 -17.84 -0.86
N GLN A 51 14.01 -19.07 -0.33
CA GLN A 51 14.73 -20.20 -0.93
C GLN A 51 14.22 -20.52 -2.34
N GLN A 52 12.90 -20.57 -2.53
CA GLN A 52 12.31 -20.80 -3.86
C GLN A 52 12.66 -19.68 -4.84
N LEU A 53 12.63 -18.42 -4.40
CA LEU A 53 13.05 -17.29 -5.23
C LEU A 53 14.53 -17.37 -5.60
N LYS A 54 15.41 -17.65 -4.63
CA LYS A 54 16.85 -17.86 -4.87
C LYS A 54 17.08 -18.98 -5.89
N ALA A 55 16.40 -20.12 -5.74
CA ALA A 55 16.49 -21.23 -6.69
C ALA A 55 15.99 -20.85 -8.10
N ARG A 56 14.90 -20.08 -8.21
CA ARG A 56 14.38 -19.58 -9.50
C ARG A 56 15.35 -18.62 -10.17
N LEU A 57 15.93 -17.69 -9.42
CA LEU A 57 16.91 -16.74 -9.94
C LEU A 57 18.16 -17.47 -10.43
N LYS A 58 18.68 -18.42 -9.65
CA LYS A 58 19.82 -19.27 -10.05
C LYS A 58 19.51 -20.07 -11.33
N ALA A 59 18.34 -20.70 -11.41
CA ALA A 59 17.93 -21.42 -12.62
C ALA A 59 17.83 -20.49 -13.84
N ALA A 60 17.31 -19.26 -13.67
CA ALA A 60 17.26 -18.26 -14.73
C ALA A 60 18.66 -17.82 -15.17
N ALA A 61 19.57 -17.57 -14.22
CA ALA A 61 20.96 -17.23 -14.50
C ALA A 61 21.69 -18.35 -15.26
N ASN A 62 21.49 -19.60 -14.85
CA ASN A 62 22.06 -20.76 -15.54
C ASN A 62 21.52 -20.91 -16.97
N ARG A 63 20.22 -20.66 -17.19
CA ARG A 63 19.65 -20.63 -18.56
C ARG A 63 20.28 -19.54 -19.43
N LYS A 64 20.55 -18.37 -18.86
CA LYS A 64 21.26 -17.29 -19.58
C LYS A 64 22.70 -17.71 -19.93
N ARG A 65 23.44 -18.29 -18.99
CA ARG A 65 24.82 -18.78 -19.24
C ARG A 65 24.86 -19.88 -20.30
N LEU A 66 23.95 -20.84 -20.24
CA LEU A 66 23.83 -21.90 -21.26
C LEU A 66 23.59 -21.32 -22.66
N ARG A 67 22.76 -20.28 -22.79
CA ARG A 67 22.57 -19.58 -24.07
C ARG A 67 23.84 -18.87 -24.56
N GLN A 68 24.70 -18.45 -23.64
CA GLN A 68 26.00 -17.84 -23.94
C GLN A 68 27.13 -18.88 -24.12
N GLY A 69 26.84 -20.18 -24.04
CA GLY A 69 27.84 -21.24 -24.11
C GLY A 69 28.75 -21.35 -22.88
N LEU A 70 28.40 -20.67 -21.78
CA LEU A 70 29.14 -20.75 -20.52
C LEU A 70 28.63 -21.91 -19.64
N PRO A 71 29.51 -22.54 -18.84
CA PRO A 71 29.11 -23.60 -17.92
C PRO A 71 28.15 -23.07 -16.84
N PRO A 72 27.24 -23.91 -16.30
CA PRO A 72 26.37 -23.56 -15.18
C PRO A 72 27.17 -23.12 -13.94
N LEU A 73 26.59 -22.22 -13.15
CA LEU A 73 27.19 -21.83 -11.87
C LEU A 73 27.23 -23.03 -10.89
N PRO A 74 28.30 -23.13 -10.08
CA PRO A 74 28.43 -24.17 -9.07
C PRO A 74 27.31 -24.07 -8.03
N ASP A 75 27.02 -25.19 -7.36
CA ASP A 75 25.91 -25.25 -6.41
C ASP A 75 26.16 -24.58 -5.06
N THR A 76 27.36 -24.03 -4.86
CA THR A 76 27.80 -23.39 -3.62
C THR A 76 27.09 -22.07 -3.36
N ASP A 77 26.48 -21.94 -2.19
CA ASP A 77 25.69 -20.78 -1.76
C ASP A 77 26.51 -19.48 -1.59
N GLU A 78 27.84 -19.54 -1.63
CA GLU A 78 28.73 -18.44 -1.24
C GLU A 78 28.93 -17.34 -2.30
N GLU A 79 28.65 -17.59 -3.58
CA GLU A 79 29.01 -16.65 -4.66
C GLU A 79 27.87 -15.74 -5.15
N THR A 80 26.64 -15.92 -4.64
CA THR A 80 25.48 -15.15 -5.14
C THR A 80 25.26 -13.81 -4.44
N GLU A 81 25.77 -13.59 -3.22
CA GLU A 81 25.55 -12.31 -2.52
C GLU A 81 26.48 -11.19 -2.99
N LYS A 82 27.65 -11.51 -3.56
CA LYS A 82 28.61 -10.51 -4.06
C LYS A 82 28.31 -9.99 -5.47
N ASN A 83 27.58 -10.76 -6.29
CA ASN A 83 27.28 -10.39 -7.68
C ASN A 83 25.87 -9.81 -7.89
N ALA A 84 24.98 -9.93 -6.89
CA ALA A 84 23.61 -9.43 -6.99
C ALA A 84 23.52 -7.89 -6.93
N SER A 85 24.43 -7.21 -6.21
CA SER A 85 24.42 -5.75 -6.08
C SER A 85 24.74 -5.02 -7.40
N ASP A 86 25.61 -5.61 -8.22
CA ASP A 86 26.01 -5.01 -9.50
C ASP A 86 25.01 -5.31 -10.63
N GLU A 87 24.42 -6.51 -10.67
CA GLU A 87 23.43 -6.87 -11.70
C GLU A 87 22.06 -6.19 -11.50
N GLU A 88 21.66 -5.91 -10.25
CA GLU A 88 20.38 -5.23 -9.95
C GLU A 88 20.43 -3.73 -10.30
N ALA A 89 21.58 -3.08 -10.08
CA ALA A 89 21.84 -1.70 -10.48
C ALA A 89 21.93 -1.53 -12.01
N GLU A 90 22.43 -2.54 -12.73
CA GLU A 90 22.55 -2.54 -14.19
C GLU A 90 21.18 -2.74 -14.88
N MET A 91 20.32 -3.61 -14.32
CA MET A 91 18.95 -3.82 -14.83
C MET A 91 18.05 -2.58 -14.63
N GLU A 92 18.18 -1.86 -13.52
CA GLU A 92 17.41 -0.62 -13.29
C GLU A 92 17.81 0.49 -14.28
N ARG A 93 19.09 0.55 -14.68
CA ARG A 93 19.60 1.48 -15.70
C ARG A 93 19.12 1.16 -17.11
N LEU A 94 19.00 -0.12 -17.46
CA LEU A 94 18.53 -0.58 -18.78
C LEU A 94 17.02 -0.38 -18.99
N LEU A 95 16.21 -0.37 -17.94
CA LEU A 95 14.77 -0.10 -18.02
C LEU A 95 14.45 1.41 -18.20
N GLY A 96 15.42 2.30 -17.98
CA GLY A 96 15.25 3.76 -18.06
C GLY A 96 15.67 4.42 -19.39
N LYS A 97 16.24 3.68 -20.34
CA LYS A 97 16.73 4.22 -21.62
C LYS A 97 16.12 3.41 -22.76
N GLY A 98 15.31 4.10 -23.58
CA GLY A 98 14.32 3.49 -24.47
C GLY A 98 14.87 2.73 -25.67
N SER A 99 13.94 2.17 -26.44
CA SER A 99 14.25 1.56 -27.73
C SER A 99 13.22 1.99 -28.79
N GLU A 100 13.57 3.03 -29.56
CA GLU A 100 13.00 3.27 -30.88
C GLU A 100 13.78 2.46 -31.94
N LYS A 101 13.05 1.51 -32.55
CA LYS A 101 13.09 0.97 -33.93
C LYS A 101 14.25 0.12 -34.52
N PRO A 102 13.92 -0.77 -35.51
CA PRO A 102 14.68 -1.94 -36.03
C PRO A 102 15.31 -1.63 -37.44
N PRO A 103 15.67 -2.56 -38.39
CA PRO A 103 15.60 -4.05 -38.48
C PRO A 103 16.80 -4.79 -39.19
N GLN A 104 16.81 -6.14 -39.17
CA GLN A 104 16.95 -7.01 -40.38
C GLN A 104 16.74 -8.53 -40.06
N GLU A 105 16.02 -9.21 -40.97
CA GLU A 105 15.51 -10.59 -40.92
C GLU A 105 16.54 -11.68 -41.28
N PRO A 106 16.30 -12.95 -40.90
CA PRO A 106 15.93 -13.92 -41.95
C PRO A 106 14.73 -14.85 -41.62
N GLU A 107 13.91 -15.06 -42.66
CA GLU A 107 12.80 -15.99 -42.96
C GLU A 107 12.00 -16.71 -41.84
N PRO A 108 10.67 -16.46 -41.73
CA PRO A 108 9.78 -17.16 -40.80
C PRO A 108 9.06 -18.38 -41.43
N LEU A 109 9.27 -19.56 -40.86
CA LEU A 109 8.24 -20.62 -40.87
C LEU A 109 7.09 -20.16 -39.97
N VAL A 110 6.09 -19.51 -40.58
CA VAL A 110 4.88 -19.00 -39.92
C VAL A 110 4.04 -20.17 -39.41
N ARG A 111 4.35 -20.68 -38.21
CA ARG A 111 3.29 -21.20 -37.34
C ARG A 111 2.49 -20.00 -36.91
N GLU A 112 1.24 -19.89 -37.37
CA GLU A 112 0.25 -18.96 -36.84
C GLU A 112 -0.01 -19.26 -35.36
N VAL A 113 0.89 -18.80 -34.49
CA VAL A 113 0.64 -18.79 -33.04
C VAL A 113 -0.25 -17.60 -32.78
N ARG A 114 -1.53 -17.73 -33.10
CA ARG A 114 -2.55 -16.80 -32.62
C ARG A 114 -2.51 -16.87 -31.09
N PRO A 115 -2.20 -15.77 -30.37
CA PRO A 115 -2.34 -15.77 -28.92
C PRO A 115 -3.80 -16.12 -28.59
N PRO A 116 -4.06 -17.00 -27.62
CA PRO A 116 -5.42 -17.33 -27.23
C PRO A 116 -6.15 -16.03 -26.85
N PRO A 117 -7.44 -15.88 -27.22
CA PRO A 117 -8.21 -14.71 -26.82
C PRO A 117 -8.16 -14.58 -25.30
N ALA A 118 -7.90 -13.36 -24.81
CA ALA A 118 -7.82 -13.09 -23.39
C ALA A 118 -9.12 -13.57 -22.71
N VAL A 119 -9.01 -14.58 -21.85
CA VAL A 119 -10.16 -15.15 -21.14
C VAL A 119 -10.68 -14.10 -20.17
N VAL A 120 -11.76 -13.42 -20.54
CA VAL A 120 -12.45 -12.48 -19.66
C VAL A 120 -13.02 -13.27 -18.49
N ARG A 121 -12.66 -12.88 -17.26
CA ARG A 121 -13.11 -13.54 -16.04
C ARG A 121 -14.64 -13.44 -15.94
N PRO A 122 -15.36 -14.42 -15.36
CA PRO A 122 -16.82 -14.41 -15.30
C PRO A 122 -17.45 -13.12 -14.72
N TRP A 123 -16.80 -12.49 -13.73
CA TRP A 123 -17.24 -11.22 -13.13
C TRP A 123 -16.79 -9.96 -13.90
N ASP A 124 -15.95 -10.09 -14.92
CA ASP A 124 -15.55 -9.00 -15.81
C ASP A 124 -16.39 -8.98 -17.10
N LYS A 125 -17.28 -9.96 -17.31
CA LYS A 125 -18.14 -10.09 -18.52
C LYS A 125 -19.11 -8.92 -18.75
N HIS A 126 -19.51 -8.21 -17.69
CA HIS A 126 -20.47 -7.11 -17.75
C HIS A 126 -19.84 -5.75 -17.40
N LYS A 127 -18.52 -5.72 -17.19
CA LYS A 127 -17.81 -4.45 -17.00
C LYS A 127 -17.61 -3.87 -18.39
N GLU A 128 -18.54 -3.03 -18.82
CA GLU A 128 -18.37 -2.24 -20.02
C GLU A 128 -17.04 -1.46 -19.88
N THR A 129 -16.11 -1.70 -20.80
CA THR A 129 -14.79 -1.07 -20.80
C THR A 129 -14.84 0.39 -21.24
N TYR A 130 -16.01 1.01 -21.22
CA TYR A 130 -16.17 2.41 -21.59
C TYR A 130 -15.58 3.27 -20.48
N VAL A 131 -14.32 3.66 -20.68
CA VAL A 131 -13.64 4.65 -19.85
C VAL A 131 -14.09 6.01 -20.38
N MET A 132 -14.98 6.68 -19.65
CA MET A 132 -15.37 8.07 -19.94
C MET A 132 -14.12 8.96 -19.96
N SER A 133 -14.08 9.91 -20.89
CA SER A 133 -13.10 10.99 -20.84
C SER A 133 -13.29 11.83 -19.57
N GLN A 134 -12.24 12.53 -19.15
CA GLN A 134 -12.29 13.38 -17.95
C GLN A 134 -13.41 14.43 -18.05
N GLU A 135 -13.67 14.97 -19.24
CA GLU A 135 -14.72 15.97 -19.47
C GLU A 135 -16.11 15.36 -19.34
N GLU A 136 -16.35 14.19 -19.94
CA GLU A 136 -17.60 13.44 -19.83
C GLU A 136 -17.87 13.04 -18.37
N TRP A 137 -16.86 12.57 -17.65
CA TRP A 137 -16.98 12.23 -16.23
C TRP A 137 -17.31 13.46 -15.38
N ASN A 138 -16.64 14.58 -15.65
CA ASN A 138 -16.90 15.84 -14.96
C ASN A 138 -18.36 16.29 -15.18
N GLU A 139 -18.88 16.16 -16.40
CA GLU A 139 -20.25 16.57 -16.74
C GLU A 139 -21.30 15.65 -16.12
N ALA A 140 -21.08 14.33 -16.18
CA ALA A 140 -21.93 13.37 -15.48
C ALA A 140 -21.99 13.66 -13.97
N LYS A 141 -20.84 13.98 -13.36
CA LYS A 141 -20.78 14.38 -11.95
C LYS A 141 -21.35 15.77 -11.68
N ARG A 142 -21.39 16.68 -12.66
CA ARG A 142 -22.11 17.97 -12.54
C ARG A 142 -23.62 17.74 -12.55
N ALA A 143 -24.10 16.88 -13.44
CA ALA A 143 -25.52 16.56 -13.56
C ALA A 143 -26.07 15.81 -12.32
N GLU A 144 -25.27 14.94 -11.69
CA GLU A 144 -25.64 14.24 -10.46
C GLU A 144 -25.69 15.17 -9.23
N ARG A 145 -24.94 16.29 -9.23
CA ARG A 145 -24.83 17.19 -8.08
C ARG A 145 -26.11 18.00 -7.87
N LYS A 146 -26.54 18.11 -6.62
CA LYS A 146 -27.68 18.96 -6.24
C LYS A 146 -27.37 20.44 -6.53
N ASN A 147 -28.28 21.11 -7.23
CA ASN A 147 -28.15 22.52 -7.60
C ASN A 147 -28.01 23.47 -6.40
N GLU A 148 -28.48 23.07 -5.21
CA GLU A 148 -28.36 23.85 -3.97
C GLU A 148 -26.92 24.07 -3.51
N PHE A 149 -25.99 23.19 -3.94
CA PHE A 149 -24.55 23.30 -3.68
C PHE A 149 -23.77 23.79 -4.91
N ALA A 150 -24.43 24.00 -6.05
CA ALA A 150 -23.80 24.60 -7.21
C ALA A 150 -23.58 26.10 -6.95
N PRO A 151 -22.48 26.69 -7.45
CA PRO A 151 -22.32 28.14 -7.37
C PRO A 151 -23.53 28.81 -8.05
N PRO A 152 -24.06 29.91 -7.50
CA PRO A 152 -25.15 30.66 -8.12
C PRO A 152 -24.85 30.92 -9.60
N SER A 153 -25.84 30.74 -10.46
CA SER A 153 -25.69 30.88 -11.92
C SER A 153 -25.19 32.27 -12.36
N SER A 154 -25.29 33.27 -11.48
CA SER A 154 -24.68 34.61 -11.62
C SER A 154 -23.16 34.56 -11.75
N PHE A 155 -22.45 33.62 -11.11
CA PHE A 155 -21.00 33.47 -11.21
C PHE A 155 -20.56 32.94 -12.58
N ILE A 156 -21.34 32.03 -13.18
CA ILE A 156 -21.01 31.44 -14.49
C ILE A 156 -21.23 32.45 -15.61
N ARG A 157 -22.32 33.24 -15.52
CA ARG A 157 -22.68 34.25 -16.53
C ARG A 157 -21.69 35.43 -16.61
N GLY A 158 -20.84 35.62 -15.59
CA GLY A 158 -19.74 36.61 -15.59
C GLY A 158 -18.37 36.07 -16.06
N SER A 159 -18.24 34.76 -16.34
CA SER A 159 -16.98 34.15 -16.80
C SER A 159 -16.79 34.16 -18.32
N GLY A 160 -17.83 34.58 -19.05
CA GLY A 160 -17.74 34.87 -20.47
C GLY A 160 -17.11 36.25 -20.72
N ASN A 161 -15.82 36.26 -21.01
CA ASN A 161 -15.11 37.36 -21.69
C ASN A 161 -14.82 38.65 -20.89
N SER A 162 -13.95 38.56 -19.89
CA SER A 162 -13.12 39.72 -19.51
C SER A 162 -11.76 39.27 -19.00
N ARG A 163 -10.70 39.77 -19.62
CA ARG A 163 -9.26 39.66 -19.26
C ARG A 163 -8.49 38.45 -19.80
N ARG A 164 -8.42 38.34 -21.13
CA ARG A 164 -7.09 38.20 -21.77
C ARG A 164 -6.33 39.50 -21.54
N ARG A 165 -5.77 39.67 -20.34
CA ARG A 165 -4.85 40.76 -20.04
C ARG A 165 -3.47 40.13 -19.97
N SER A 166 -2.67 40.34 -21.02
CA SER A 166 -1.26 40.00 -21.05
C SER A 166 -0.59 40.67 -19.84
N MET A 167 -0.32 39.90 -18.80
CA MET A 167 0.54 40.37 -17.71
C MET A 167 1.92 39.80 -18.01
N SER A 168 2.76 40.64 -18.60
CA SER A 168 4.20 40.45 -18.71
C SER A 168 4.75 39.99 -17.35
N ARG A 169 5.55 38.91 -17.38
CA ARG A 169 6.30 38.42 -16.24
C ARG A 169 7.42 39.43 -15.92
N SER A 170 7.14 40.40 -15.06
CA SER A 170 8.19 41.15 -14.36
C SER A 170 8.44 40.50 -12.99
N PRO A 171 9.70 40.21 -12.62
CA PRO A 171 10.03 39.51 -11.40
C PRO A 171 9.86 40.47 -10.21
N ARG A 172 8.95 40.13 -9.29
CA ARG A 172 8.72 40.93 -8.08
C ARG A 172 9.88 40.75 -7.09
N ARG A 173 10.49 41.90 -6.80
CA ARG A 173 11.43 42.13 -5.70
C ARG A 173 10.82 41.64 -4.38
N ARG A 174 11.69 40.98 -3.65
CA ARG A 174 11.65 40.62 -2.23
C ARG A 174 11.61 41.93 -1.40
N MET A 175 10.84 41.98 -0.29
CA MET A 175 11.11 42.73 0.99
C MET A 175 9.81 42.87 1.83
N SER A 176 9.85 42.27 3.04
CA SER A 176 9.24 42.59 4.36
C SER A 176 7.94 43.40 4.49
N SER A 177 6.96 42.90 5.27
CA SER A 177 6.77 43.20 6.72
C SER A 177 5.33 42.97 7.20
N SER A 178 5.21 42.29 8.35
CA SER A 178 4.29 42.60 9.46
C SER A 178 2.79 42.83 9.18
N SER A 179 1.97 41.79 9.37
CA SER A 179 0.81 41.83 10.29
C SER A 179 0.27 40.42 10.47
N SER A 180 0.63 39.78 11.57
CA SER A 180 0.16 38.46 11.99
C SER A 180 -1.27 38.60 12.50
N SER A 181 -2.23 38.05 11.78
CA SER A 181 -3.55 37.70 12.31
C SER A 181 -3.94 36.40 11.64
N ASP A 182 -3.43 35.31 12.21
CA ASP A 182 -3.85 33.95 11.92
C ASP A 182 -5.21 33.73 12.61
N ASP A 183 -6.29 34.11 11.93
CA ASP A 183 -7.59 33.49 12.18
C ASP A 183 -7.59 32.12 11.50
N GLU A 184 -6.93 31.15 12.14
CA GLU A 184 -7.19 29.74 11.89
C GLU A 184 -8.66 29.49 12.22
N VAL A 185 -9.50 29.35 11.19
CA VAL A 185 -10.83 28.78 11.30
C VAL A 185 -10.67 27.31 11.71
N VAL A 186 -10.45 27.10 13.01
CA VAL A 186 -10.59 25.81 13.65
C VAL A 186 -12.09 25.56 13.70
N GLY A 187 -12.58 24.76 12.76
CA GLY A 187 -13.94 24.20 12.84
C GLY A 187 -14.15 23.56 14.22
N PRO A 188 -15.39 23.56 14.76
CA PRO A 188 -15.66 23.09 16.11
C PRO A 188 -15.05 21.70 16.30
N LEU A 189 -14.22 21.56 17.35
CA LEU A 189 -13.60 20.28 17.68
C LEU A 189 -14.69 19.20 17.74
N PRO A 190 -14.44 18.00 17.19
CA PRO A 190 -15.35 16.89 17.40
C PRO A 190 -15.53 16.69 18.92
N PRO A 191 -16.76 16.43 19.39
CA PRO A 191 -16.97 16.16 20.81
C PRO A 191 -16.04 15.02 21.23
N PRO A 192 -15.45 15.08 22.45
CA PRO A 192 -14.60 14.00 22.93
C PRO A 192 -15.42 12.72 22.85
N SER A 193 -14.95 11.77 22.02
CA SER A 193 -15.56 10.46 21.93
C SER A 193 -15.67 9.94 23.35
N GLN A 194 -16.91 9.73 23.82
CA GLN A 194 -17.15 9.12 25.10
C GLN A 194 -16.44 7.77 25.07
N SER A 195 -15.28 7.70 25.71
CA SER A 195 -14.63 6.45 26.04
C SER A 195 -15.69 5.60 26.73
N PRO A 196 -15.94 4.35 26.28
CA PRO A 196 -16.98 3.52 26.86
C PRO A 196 -16.66 3.34 28.34
N GLN A 197 -17.39 4.07 29.17
CA GLN A 197 -17.38 3.91 30.61
C GLN A 197 -17.99 2.54 30.88
N GLY A 198 -17.16 1.60 31.32
CA GLY A 198 -17.62 0.33 31.90
C GLY A 198 -17.74 -0.87 30.97
N SER A 199 -16.93 -1.00 29.90
CA SER A 199 -16.87 -2.29 29.21
C SER A 199 -16.02 -3.30 30.01
N ASN A 200 -16.66 -4.40 30.42
CA ASN A 200 -15.98 -5.54 31.02
C ASN A 200 -14.87 -6.01 30.05
N PRO A 201 -13.63 -6.25 30.53
CA PRO A 201 -12.52 -6.66 29.67
C PRO A 201 -12.82 -7.99 28.96
N GLU A 202 -13.67 -8.83 29.54
CA GLU A 202 -14.12 -10.09 28.95
C GLU A 202 -14.96 -9.90 27.68
N GLU A 203 -15.86 -8.90 27.63
CA GLU A 203 -16.70 -8.64 26.46
C GLU A 203 -15.89 -8.05 25.29
N SER A 204 -14.89 -7.22 25.59
CA SER A 204 -14.00 -6.66 24.56
C SER A 204 -13.11 -7.74 23.94
N ILE A 205 -12.64 -8.70 24.74
CA ILE A 205 -11.85 -9.84 24.25
C ILE A 205 -12.75 -10.77 23.41
N LEU A 206 -13.97 -11.06 23.87
CA LEU A 206 -14.92 -11.88 23.12
C LEU A 206 -15.37 -11.21 21.80
N ALA A 207 -15.54 -9.89 21.78
CA ALA A 207 -15.82 -9.14 20.56
C ALA A 207 -14.62 -9.17 19.58
N GLY A 208 -13.39 -9.05 20.09
CA GLY A 208 -12.19 -9.20 19.28
C GLY A 208 -12.03 -10.61 18.69
N LEU A 209 -12.27 -11.65 19.49
CA LEU A 209 -12.18 -13.04 19.06
C LEU A 209 -13.28 -13.41 18.06
N SER A 210 -14.50 -12.89 18.21
CA SER A 210 -15.60 -13.12 17.27
C SER A 210 -15.36 -12.44 15.91
N PHE A 211 -14.73 -11.25 15.90
CA PHE A 211 -14.31 -10.58 14.67
C PHE A 211 -13.23 -11.37 13.90
N LEU A 212 -12.24 -11.95 14.58
CA LEU A 212 -11.24 -12.80 13.94
C LEU A 212 -11.82 -14.13 13.45
N ARG A 213 -12.78 -14.73 14.18
CA ARG A 213 -13.46 -15.96 13.77
C ARG A 213 -14.25 -15.78 12.48
N LYS A 214 -14.98 -14.67 12.37
CA LYS A 214 -15.79 -14.36 11.17
C LYS A 214 -14.94 -14.19 9.91
N ARG A 215 -13.75 -13.58 10.03
CA ARG A 215 -12.81 -13.43 8.91
C ARG A 215 -12.18 -14.75 8.45
N VAL A 216 -12.07 -15.75 9.33
CA VAL A 216 -11.56 -17.08 8.96
C VAL A 216 -12.65 -17.91 8.28
N GLU A 217 -13.92 -17.77 8.69
CA GLU A 217 -15.07 -18.44 8.08
C GLU A 217 -15.41 -17.85 6.70
N ASP A 218 -15.27 -16.54 6.49
CA ASP A 218 -15.52 -15.89 5.19
C ASP A 218 -14.39 -16.11 4.14
N SER A 219 -13.33 -16.85 4.52
CA SER A 219 -12.18 -17.14 3.65
C SER A 219 -12.17 -18.59 3.12
N TYR A 220 -13.26 -19.34 3.29
CA TYR A 220 -13.48 -20.68 2.74
C TYR A 220 -14.62 -20.70 1.72
#